data_AF-A0A151FD33-F1
#
_entry.id   AF-A0A151FD33-F1
#
_cell.length_a   1.000
_cell.length_b   1.000
_cell.length_c   1.000
_cell.angle_alpha   90.00
_cell.angle_beta   90.00
_cell.angle_gamma   90.00
#
_symmetry.space_group_name_H-M   'P 1'
#
loop_
_entity.id
_entity.type
_entity.pdbx_description
1 polymer ?
#
loop_
_entity_poly.entity_id
_entity_poly.type
_entity_poly.pdbx_seq_one_letter_code
_entity_poly.pdbx_strand_id
1 'polypeptide(L)'
;MLSFHDGLILMLLAQKEMYGYELMKSLGEFTSGIYEPKSGTLYPALKRLEKRGLISSRMREVEGNTLKYYRITDKGKKRLERMWTIISRIQGLRSKIGV
;
A
#
# COMPACT_ATOMS: atom_id res chain seq x y z
N MET A 1 1.28 7.83 13.83
CA MET A 1 1.19 6.37 13.61
C MET A 1 1.13 6.05 12.11
N LEU A 2 1.56 4.86 11.67
CA LEU A 2 1.28 4.31 10.32
C LEU A 2 -0.02 3.51 10.44
N SER A 3 -1.02 3.74 9.59
CA SER A 3 -2.28 2.99 9.67
C SER A 3 -2.12 1.60 9.03
N PHE A 4 -3.00 0.66 9.37
CA PHE A 4 -3.07 -0.66 8.71
C PHE A 4 -3.13 -0.53 7.18
N HIS A 5 -3.94 0.42 6.69
CA HIS A 5 -4.12 0.71 5.27
C HIS A 5 -2.83 1.15 4.55
N ASP A 6 -1.96 1.90 5.22
CA ASP A 6 -0.66 2.30 4.65
C ASP A 6 0.20 1.07 4.32
N GLY A 7 0.13 0.05 5.18
CA GLY A 7 0.86 -1.21 5.00
C GLY A 7 0.42 -1.95 3.74
N LEU A 8 -0.90 -2.05 3.53
CA LEU A 8 -1.48 -2.66 2.34
C LEU A 8 -1.06 -1.93 1.05
N ILE A 9 -1.08 -0.59 1.07
CA ILE A 9 -0.62 0.21 -0.08
C ILE A 9 0.85 -0.07 -0.38
N LEU A 10 1.72 -0.10 0.63
CA LEU A 10 3.14 -0.40 0.45
C LEU A 10 3.35 -1.83 -0.08
N MET A 11 2.56 -2.80 0.37
CA MET A 11 2.62 -4.18 -0.13
C MET A 11 2.31 -4.27 -1.62
N LEU A 12 1.25 -3.61 -2.09
CA LEU A 12 0.89 -3.61 -3.51
C LEU A 12 1.93 -2.86 -4.35
N LEU A 13 2.39 -1.70 -3.88
CA LEU A 13 3.41 -0.90 -4.57
C LEU A 13 4.81 -1.54 -4.55
N ALA A 14 5.04 -2.56 -3.73
CA ALA A 14 6.24 -3.38 -3.78
C ALA A 14 6.25 -4.38 -4.94
N GLN A 15 5.08 -4.76 -5.46
CA GLN A 15 4.96 -5.67 -6.60
C GLN A 15 5.15 -4.93 -7.93
N LYS A 16 4.49 -3.79 -8.09
CA LYS A 16 4.61 -2.92 -9.26
C LYS A 16 4.18 -1.49 -8.92
N GLU A 17 4.56 -0.55 -9.77
CA GLU A 17 3.95 0.77 -9.75
C GLU A 17 2.48 0.71 -10.14
N MET A 18 1.65 1.56 -9.56
CA MET A 18 0.22 1.59 -9.80
C MET A 18 -0.31 3.02 -9.73
N TYR A 19 -1.37 3.32 -10.47
CA TYR A 19 -2.11 4.59 -10.34
C TYR A 19 -3.28 4.46 -9.37
N GLY A 20 -3.90 5.59 -9.00
CA GLY A 20 -4.87 5.64 -7.90
C GLY A 20 -6.05 4.68 -8.03
N TYR A 21 -6.64 4.57 -9.22
CA TYR A 21 -7.76 3.65 -9.45
C TYR A 21 -7.34 2.18 -9.38
N GLU A 22 -6.21 1.82 -10.00
CA GLU A 22 -5.63 0.48 -9.93
C GLU A 22 -5.36 0.07 -8.47
N LEU A 23 -4.82 0.97 -7.65
CA LEU A 23 -4.62 0.73 -6.22
C LEU A 23 -5.91 0.44 -5.46
N MET A 24 -7.00 1.20 -5.70
CA MET A 24 -8.28 0.93 -5.03
C MET A 24 -8.81 -0.46 -5.39
N LYS A 25 -8.78 -0.80 -6.68
CA LYS A 25 -9.23 -2.10 -7.18
C LYS A 25 -8.40 -3.24 -6.59
N SER A 26 -7.07 -3.13 -6.67
CA SER A 26 -6.16 -4.16 -6.14
C SER A 26 -6.23 -4.28 -4.61
N LEU A 27 -6.54 -3.22 -3.86
CA LEU A 27 -6.78 -3.31 -2.41
C LEU A 27 -8.04 -4.12 -2.09
N GLY A 28 -9.13 -3.88 -2.83
CA GLY A 28 -10.36 -4.67 -2.69
C GLY A 28 -10.11 -6.15 -2.99
N GLU A 29 -9.49 -6.44 -4.13
CA GLU A 29 -9.17 -7.82 -4.56
C GLU A 29 -8.22 -8.51 -3.57
N PHE A 30 -7.13 -7.84 -3.17
CA PHE A 30 -6.14 -8.40 -2.25
C PHE A 30 -6.71 -8.73 -0.87
N THR A 31 -7.74 -7.98 -0.44
CA THR A 31 -8.38 -8.17 0.86
C THR A 31 -9.68 -8.96 0.78
N SER A 32 -9.99 -9.58 -0.37
CA SER A 32 -11.25 -10.29 -0.60
C SER A 32 -12.49 -9.46 -0.23
N GLY A 33 -12.47 -8.16 -0.55
CA GLY A 33 -13.55 -7.21 -0.28
C GLY A 33 -13.61 -6.70 1.16
N ILE A 34 -12.72 -7.13 2.07
CA ILE A 34 -12.69 -6.65 3.47
C ILE A 34 -12.33 -5.16 3.53
N TYR A 35 -11.50 -4.68 2.60
CA TYR A 35 -11.07 -3.29 2.56
C TYR A 35 -11.13 -2.70 1.14
N GLU A 36 -12.12 -1.84 0.92
CA GLU A 36 -12.37 -1.18 -0.36
C GLU A 36 -12.32 0.35 -0.20
N PRO A 37 -11.11 0.96 -0.20
CA PRO A 37 -11.01 2.40 -0.01
C PRO A 37 -11.57 3.17 -1.20
N LYS A 38 -12.41 4.16 -0.89
CA LYS A 38 -12.79 5.20 -1.85
C LYS A 38 -11.66 6.22 -2.03
N SER A 39 -11.79 7.07 -3.04
CA SER A 39 -10.85 8.15 -3.37
C SER A 39 -10.54 9.05 -2.15
N GLY A 40 -11.57 9.43 -1.38
CA GLY A 40 -11.45 10.23 -0.17
C GLY A 40 -10.60 9.60 0.95
N THR A 41 -10.34 8.29 0.89
CA THR A 41 -9.49 7.57 1.84
C THR A 41 -8.10 7.31 1.24
N LEU A 42 -8.05 6.87 -0.02
CA LEU A 42 -6.79 6.49 -0.66
C LEU A 42 -5.87 7.70 -0.87
N TYR A 43 -6.36 8.81 -1.41
CA TYR A 43 -5.49 9.94 -1.77
C TYR A 43 -4.86 10.63 -0.55
N PRO A 44 -5.56 10.83 0.57
CA PRO A 44 -4.92 11.28 1.80
C PRO A 44 -3.86 10.31 2.32
N ALA A 45 -4.04 9.00 2.17
CA ALA A 45 -3.04 8.01 2.53
C ALA A 45 -1.79 8.11 1.65
N LEU A 46 -1.98 8.17 0.32
CA LEU A 46 -0.88 8.36 -0.64
C LEU A 46 -0.10 9.65 -0.37
N LYS A 47 -0.78 10.78 -0.16
CA LYS A 47 -0.14 12.05 0.18
C LYS A 47 0.69 11.95 1.47
N ARG A 48 0.20 11.24 2.48
CA ARG A 48 0.93 10.99 3.73
C ARG A 48 2.16 10.10 3.52
N LEU A 49 2.05 9.05 2.71
CA LEU A 49 3.15 8.14 2.38
C LEU A 49 4.24 8.87 1.57
N GLU A 50 3.85 9.71 0.61
CA GLU A 50 4.74 10.59 -0.15
C GLU A 50 5.47 11.57 0.78
N LYS A 51 4.73 12.27 1.66
CA LYS A 51 5.33 13.21 2.64
C LYS A 51 6.34 12.52 3.56
N ARG A 52 6.15 11.23 3.85
CA ARG A 52 7.08 10.42 4.66
C ARG A 52 8.26 9.85 3.85
N GLY A 53 8.26 10.03 2.54
CA GLY A 53 9.26 9.49 1.61
C GLY A 53 9.18 7.97 1.46
N LEU A 54 8.04 7.36 1.77
CA LEU A 54 7.85 5.90 1.66
C LEU A 54 7.44 5.48 0.26
N ILE A 55 6.82 6.40 -0.49
CA ILE A 55 6.50 6.23 -1.90
C ILE A 55 6.93 7.49 -2.65
N SER A 56 7.06 7.38 -3.97
CA SER A 56 7.26 8.50 -4.89
C SER A 56 6.26 8.39 -6.02
N SER A 57 6.04 9.46 -6.75
CA SER A 57 5.13 9.47 -7.89
C SER A 57 5.75 10.07 -9.14
N ARG A 58 5.15 9.71 -10.28
CA ARG A 58 5.44 10.30 -11.60
C ARG A 58 4.15 10.42 -12.39
N MET A 59 4.07 11.44 -13.24
CA MET A 59 3.03 11.54 -14.25
C MET A 59 3.43 10.67 -15.44
N ARG A 60 2.47 9.93 -16.00
CA ARG A 60 2.64 9.13 -17.22
C ARG A 60 1.43 9.34 -18.13
N GLU A 61 1.69 9.52 -19.42
CA GLU A 61 0.65 9.52 -20.43
C GLU A 61 0.26 8.09 -20.78
N VAL A 62 -1.04 7.82 -20.78
CA VAL A 62 -1.66 6.54 -21.15
C VAL A 62 -2.91 6.85 -21.95
N GLU A 63 -2.92 6.49 -23.24
CA GLU A 63 -4.08 6.68 -24.12
C GLU A 63 -4.63 8.12 -24.10
N GLY A 64 -3.75 9.11 -24.17
CA GLY A 64 -4.10 10.53 -24.12
C GLY A 64 -4.49 11.06 -22.73
N ASN A 65 -4.46 10.23 -21.69
CA ASN A 65 -4.70 10.64 -20.30
C ASN A 65 -3.40 10.76 -19.53
N THR A 66 -3.25 11.81 -18.74
CA THR A 66 -2.13 11.94 -17.79
C THR A 66 -2.52 11.33 -16.46
N LEU A 67 -1.89 10.21 -16.10
CA LEU A 67 -2.12 9.49 -14.85
C LEU A 67 -0.95 9.64 -13.90
N LYS A 68 -1.24 9.85 -12.61
CA LYS A 68 -0.24 9.85 -11.55
C LYS A 68 0.00 8.43 -11.06
N TYR A 69 1.16 7.88 -11.38
CA TYR A 69 1.63 6.57 -10.90
C TYR A 69 2.44 6.74 -9.63
N TYR A 70 2.31 5.76 -8.73
CA TYR A 70 3.04 5.68 -7.47
C TYR A 70 3.95 4.45 -7.49
N ARG A 71 5.12 4.57 -6.87
CA ARG A 71 6.07 3.47 -6.66
C ARG A 71 6.61 3.51 -5.24
N ILE A 72 6.89 2.34 -4.67
CA ILE A 72 7.57 2.27 -3.37
C ILE A 72 9.02 2.78 -3.49
N THR A 73 9.50 3.48 -2.46
CA THR A 73 10.93 3.86 -2.35
C THR A 73 11.70 2.81 -1.55
N ASP A 74 13.02 2.88 -1.51
CA ASP A 74 13.82 2.00 -0.65
C ASP A 74 13.51 2.20 0.84
N LYS A 75 13.19 3.43 1.24
CA LYS A 75 12.70 3.72 2.60
C LYS A 75 11.36 3.03 2.86
N GLY A 76 10.48 3.01 1.85
CA GLY A 76 9.22 2.26 1.87
C GLY A 76 9.44 0.76 2.02
N LYS A 77 10.36 0.17 1.24
CA LYS A 77 10.72 -1.25 1.31
C LYS A 77 11.24 -1.64 2.69
N LYS A 78 12.21 -0.89 3.23
CA LYS A 78 12.71 -1.09 4.61
C LYS A 78 11.60 -0.99 5.65
N ARG A 79 10.62 -0.11 5.44
CA ARG A 79 9.45 0.01 6.32
C ARG A 79 8.54 -1.21 6.22
N LEU A 80 8.32 -1.71 5.00
CA LEU A 80 7.54 -2.90 4.73
C LEU A 80 8.18 -4.16 5.34
N GLU A 81 9.50 -4.33 5.24
CA GLU A 81 10.25 -5.40 5.91
C GLU A 81 10.01 -5.42 7.42
N ARG A 82 10.09 -4.27 8.08
CA ARG A 82 9.78 -4.16 9.52
C ARG A 82 8.35 -4.58 9.85
N MET A 83 7.41 -4.32 8.95
CA MET A 83 6.02 -4.76 9.12
C MET A 83 5.90 -6.27 8.98
N TRP A 84 6.59 -6.88 8.01
CA TRP A 84 6.64 -8.34 7.86
C TRP A 84 7.22 -9.04 9.08
N THR A 85 8.25 -8.48 9.71
CA THR A 85 8.79 -9.01 10.97
C THR A 85 7.73 -9.03 12.09
N ILE A 86 6.85 -8.03 12.13
CA ILE A 86 5.77 -7.98 13.13
C ILE A 86 4.68 -8.99 12.77
N ILE A 87 4.28 -9.06 11.50
CA ILE A 87 3.26 -9.99 11.01
C ILE A 87 3.67 -11.44 11.27
N SER A 88 4.93 -11.81 11.00
CA SER A 88 5.42 -13.16 11.26
C SER A 88 5.40 -13.53 12.74
N ARG A 89 5.69 -12.58 13.63
CA ARG A 89 5.54 -12.76 15.08
C ARG A 89 4.09 -12.97 15.49
N ILE A 90 3.16 -12.19 14.93
CA ILE A 90 1.72 -12.31 15.19
C ILE A 90 1.19 -13.66 14.69
N GLN A 91 1.60 -14.11 13.50
CA GLN A 91 1.24 -15.44 12.98
C GLN A 91 1.76 -16.56 13.88
N GLY A 92 2.99 -16.45 14.39
CA GLY A 92 3.53 -17.39 15.36
C GLY A 92 2.73 -17.41 16.67
N LEU A 93 2.25 -16.26 17.14
CA LEU A 93 1.36 -16.18 18.31
C LEU A 93 -0.03 -16.76 18.03
N ARG A 94 -0.60 -16.46 16.87
CA ARG A 94 -1.89 -16.99 16.40
C ARG A 94 -1.91 -18.52 16.43
N SER A 95 -0.85 -19.16 15.93
CA SER A 95 -0.70 -20.62 16.00
C SER A 95 -0.62 -21.15 17.44
N LYS A 96 -0.09 -20.40 18.40
CA LYS A 96 -0.01 -20.81 19.82
C LYS A 96 -1.35 -20.69 20.56
N ILE A 97 -2.19 -19.74 20.17
CA ILE A 97 -3.50 -19.51 20.80
C ILE A 97 -4.64 -20.30 20.15
N GLY A 98 -4.36 -21.04 19.06
CA GLY A 98 -5.34 -21.91 18.39
C GLY A 98 -6.46 -21.18 17.64
N VAL A 99 -6.21 -19.94 17.19
CA VAL A 99 -7.15 -19.11 16.39
C VAL A 99 -6.60 -18.91 14.99
#